data_AF-A0A6V8CDJ1-F1
#
_entry.id   AF-A0A6V8CDJ1-F1
#
_cell.length_a   1.000
_cell.length_b   1.000
_cell.length_c   1.000
_cell.angle_alpha   90.00
_cell.angle_beta   90.00
_cell.angle_gamma   90.00
#
_symmetry.space_group_name_H-M   'P 1'
#
loop_
_entity.id
_entity.type
_entity.pdbx_description
1 polymer ?
#
loop_
_entity_poly.entity_id
_entity_poly.type
_entity_poly.pdbx_seq_one_letter_code
_entity_poly.pdbx_strand_id
1 'polypeptide(L)' 'ARNPRKSRWMRTIRAQRRVLKDLRTDGTLDANAYRHYYLKAKGGSYRSIAHMRTQMGVEGVHFKESES' A
#
# COMPACT_ATOMS: atom_id res chain seq x y z
N ALA A 1 12.65 -25.88 -4.70
CA ALA A 1 13.13 -24.51 -4.44
C ALA A 1 12.17 -23.77 -3.50
N ARG A 2 12.63 -23.22 -2.36
CA ARG A 2 11.76 -22.83 -1.22
C ARG A 2 10.97 -21.51 -1.34
N ASN A 3 11.10 -20.73 -2.41
CA ASN A 3 10.10 -19.71 -2.80
C ASN A 3 10.53 -19.05 -4.11
N PRO A 4 9.79 -19.20 -5.23
CA PRO A 4 10.12 -18.48 -6.46
C PRO A 4 10.00 -16.97 -6.24
N ARG A 5 11.00 -16.19 -6.68
CA ARG A 5 11.04 -14.71 -6.58
C ARG A 5 9.74 -14.06 -7.06
N LYS A 6 9.15 -14.62 -8.13
CA LYS A 6 7.86 -14.19 -8.70
C LYS A 6 6.70 -14.33 -7.72
N SER A 7 6.58 -15.45 -7.03
CA SER A 7 5.49 -15.71 -6.06
C SER A 7 5.56 -14.75 -4.87
N ARG A 8 6.78 -14.49 -4.38
CA ARG A 8 7.00 -13.49 -3.31
C ARG A 8 6.56 -12.10 -3.77
N TRP A 9 7.00 -11.66 -4.95
CA TRP A 9 6.62 -10.35 -5.50
C TRP A 9 5.10 -10.24 -5.70
N MET A 10 4.47 -11.26 -6.26
CA MET A 10 3.01 -11.29 -6.45
C MET A 10 2.26 -11.16 -5.12
N ARG A 11 2.71 -11.86 -4.06
CA ARG A 11 2.11 -11.74 -2.73
C ARG A 11 2.25 -10.33 -2.17
N THR A 12 3.44 -9.73 -2.28
CA THR A 12 3.70 -8.37 -1.80
C THR A 12 2.83 -7.33 -2.51
N ILE A 13 2.81 -7.32 -3.85
CA ILE A 13 2.05 -6.31 -4.61
C ILE A 13 0.54 -6.43 -4.38
N ARG A 14 0.00 -7.66 -4.28
CA ARG A 14 -1.43 -7.88 -4.01
C ARG A 14 -1.82 -7.38 -2.62
N ALA A 15 -0.95 -7.63 -1.63
CA ALA A 15 -1.19 -7.16 -0.27
C ALA A 15 -1.19 -5.63 -0.18
N GLN A 16 -0.22 -4.96 -0.82
CA GLN A 16 -0.18 -3.49 -0.90
C GLN A 16 -1.44 -2.92 -1.58
N ARG A 17 -1.85 -3.48 -2.72
CA ARG A 17 -3.04 -3.01 -3.45
C ARG A 17 -4.34 -3.21 -2.69
N ARG A 18 -4.47 -4.29 -1.92
CA ARG A 18 -5.63 -4.49 -1.05
C ARG A 18 -5.72 -3.36 -0.01
N VAL A 19 -4.63 -3.07 0.69
CA VAL A 19 -4.59 -1.98 1.67
C VAL A 19 -4.94 -0.63 1.04
N LEU A 20 -4.39 -0.31 -0.15
CA LEU A 20 -4.74 0.94 -0.84
C LEU A 20 -6.22 1.00 -1.23
N LYS A 21 -6.82 -0.13 -1.63
CA LYS A 21 -8.25 -0.19 -1.93
C LYS A 21 -9.07 0.05 -0.66
N ASP A 22 -8.69 -0.58 0.44
CA ASP A 22 -9.39 -0.44 1.72
C ASP A 22 -9.35 1.02 2.21
N LEU A 23 -8.18 1.66 2.13
CA LEU A 23 -7.99 3.09 2.45
C LEU A 23 -8.75 4.04 1.51
N ARG A 24 -9.08 3.62 0.29
CA ARG A 24 -9.95 4.39 -0.59
C ARG A 24 -11.42 4.21 -0.19
N THR A 25 -11.81 2.99 0.17
CA THR A 25 -13.19 2.68 0.54
C THR A 25 -13.60 3.30 1.88
N ASP A 26 -12.66 3.44 2.83
CA ASP A 26 -12.92 4.08 4.13
C ASP A 26 -12.78 5.62 4.12
N GLY A 27 -12.43 6.18 2.95
CA GLY A 27 -12.26 7.62 2.73
C GLY A 27 -10.92 8.20 3.17
N THR A 28 -9.97 7.41 3.66
CA THR A 28 -8.61 7.91 3.98
C THR A 28 -7.86 8.40 2.74
N LEU A 29 -8.11 7.80 1.57
CA LEU A 29 -7.59 8.24 0.29
C LEU A 29 -8.71 8.65 -0.65
N ASP A 30 -8.55 9.81 -1.29
CA ASP A 30 -9.35 10.16 -2.46
C ASP A 30 -8.92 9.35 -3.70
N ALA A 31 -9.62 9.57 -4.83
CA ALA A 31 -9.32 8.86 -6.06
C ALA A 31 -7.93 9.16 -6.62
N ASN A 32 -7.43 10.39 -6.43
CA ASN A 32 -6.15 10.84 -6.96
C ASN A 32 -4.99 10.25 -6.16
N ALA A 33 -5.03 10.37 -4.84
CA ALA A 33 -4.07 9.78 -3.91
C ALA A 33 -4.04 8.26 -4.05
N TYR A 34 -5.20 7.60 -4.16
CA TYR A 34 -5.26 6.16 -4.45
C TYR A 34 -4.48 5.81 -5.72
N ARG A 35 -4.71 6.53 -6.82
CA ARG A 35 -4.04 6.26 -8.11
C ARG A 35 -2.52 6.47 -8.00
N HIS A 36 -2.09 7.56 -7.36
CA HIS A 36 -0.67 7.87 -7.12
C HIS A 36 0.03 6.73 -6.37
N TYR A 37 -0.49 6.32 -5.21
CA TYR A 37 0.11 5.27 -4.40
C TYR A 37 0.00 3.89 -5.05
N TYR A 38 -1.06 3.63 -5.82
CA TYR A 38 -1.20 2.38 -6.58
C TYR A 38 -0.11 2.25 -7.67
N LEU A 39 0.24 3.35 -8.34
CA LEU A 39 1.31 3.38 -9.34
C LEU A 39 2.69 3.21 -8.70
N LYS A 40 2.95 3.86 -7.55
CA LYS A 40 4.16 3.64 -6.75
C LYS A 40 4.31 2.17 -6.32
N ALA A 41 3.24 1.55 -5.83
CA ALA A 41 3.23 0.12 -5.51
C ALA A 41 3.53 -0.74 -6.76
N LYS A 42 2.86 -0.47 -7.89
CA LYS A 42 3.11 -1.18 -9.17
C LYS A 42 4.58 -1.10 -9.59
N GLY A 43 5.23 0.05 -9.39
CA GLY A 43 6.66 0.27 -9.67
C GLY A 43 7.61 -0.39 -8.67
N GLY A 44 7.10 -0.95 -7.57
CA GLY A 44 7.93 -1.59 -6.54
C GLY A 44 8.56 -0.61 -5.55
N SER A 45 8.06 0.62 -5.44
CA SER A 45 8.57 1.64 -4.50
C SER A 45 8.46 1.22 -3.02
N TYR A 46 7.68 0.18 -2.71
CA TYR A 46 7.46 -0.29 -1.35
C TYR A 46 7.94 -1.73 -1.13
N ARG A 47 8.79 -1.91 -0.12
CA ARG A 47 9.28 -3.23 0.31
C ARG A 47 8.28 -4.04 1.14
N SER A 48 7.30 -3.37 1.77
CA SER A 48 6.25 -3.98 2.60
C SER A 48 5.05 -3.03 2.75
N ILE A 49 3.94 -3.50 3.36
CA ILE A 49 2.80 -2.65 3.72
C ILE A 49 3.21 -1.60 4.75
N ALA A 50 4.02 -1.97 5.75
CA ALA A 50 4.49 -1.03 6.77
C ALA A 50 5.30 0.11 6.13
N HIS A 51 6.24 -0.22 5.24
CA HIS A 51 7.01 0.81 4.51
C HIS A 51 6.11 1.72 3.67
N MET A 52 5.10 1.15 3.01
CA MET A 52 4.11 1.93 2.25
C MET A 52 3.37 2.92 3.16
N ARG A 53 2.85 2.47 4.30
CA ARG A 53 2.16 3.34 5.26
C ARG A 53 3.08 4.43 5.83
N THR A 54 4.31 4.10 6.19
CA THR A 54 5.30 5.10 6.63
C THR A 54 5.55 6.17 5.57
N GLN A 55 5.80 5.78 4.32
CA GLN A 55 6.03 6.72 3.22
C GLN A 55 4.81 7.60 2.94
N MET A 56 3.61 6.99 2.93
CA MET A 56 2.35 7.73 2.80
C MET A 56 2.14 8.73 3.95
N GLY A 57 2.46 8.34 5.18
CA GLY A 57 2.39 9.25 6.34
C GLY A 57 3.35 10.43 6.23
N VAL A 58 4.58 10.19 5.77
CA VAL A 58 5.55 11.25 5.46
C VAL A 58 5.05 12.18 4.35
N GLU A 59 4.32 11.64 3.37
CA GLU A 59 3.65 12.39 2.29
C GLU A 59 2.33 13.06 2.72
N GLY A 60 1.97 13.01 4.01
CA GLY A 60 0.81 13.71 4.58
C GLY A 60 -0.48 12.90 4.65
N VAL A 61 -0.44 11.58 4.43
CA VAL A 61 -1.63 10.73 4.65
C VAL A 61 -1.84 10.49 6.13
N HIS A 62 -2.99 10.94 6.64
CA HIS A 62 -3.42 10.69 8.00
C HIS A 62 -4.25 9.41 8.06
N PHE A 63 -3.70 8.38 8.71
CA PHE A 63 -4.44 7.16 8.97
C PHE A 63 -5.35 7.38 10.17
N LYS A 64 -6.58 6.87 10.10
CA LYS A 64 -7.42 6.73 11.30
C LYS A 64 -6.71 5.71 12.19
N GLU A 65 -6.12 6.16 13.30
CA GLU A 65 -5.61 5.21 14.29
C GLU A 65 -6.77 4.33 14.75
N SER A 66 -6.50 3.04 14.93
CA SER A 66 -7.45 2.12 15.53
C SER A 66 -7.71 2.61 16.95
N GLU A 67 -8.90 3.17 17.19
CA GLU A 67 -9.48 3.23 18.53
C GLU A 67 -9.28 1.84 19.16
N SER A 68 -8.48 1.81 20.22
CA SER A 68 -8.25 0.63 21.06
C SER A 68 -9.05 0.79 22.34
#